data_AF-A0A822C741-F1
#
_entry.id   AF-A0A822C741-F1
#
_cell.length_a   1.000
_cell.length_b   1.000
_cell.length_c   1.000
_cell.angle_alpha   90.00
_cell.angle_beta   90.00
_cell.angle_gamma   90.00
#
_symmetry.space_group_name_H-M   'P 1'
#
loop_
_entity.id
_entity.type
_entity.pdbx_description
1 polymer ?
#
loop_
_entity_poly.entity_id
_entity_poly.type
_entity_poly.pdbx_seq_one_letter_code
_entity_poly.pdbx_strand_id
1 'polypeptide(L)'
;DGLSQLNFPTYLFVDLYHSEYVSDYYNHRVMKWNKVATEGIVVAGGQGQGNALTQLSSPNGLFVDTLGTLYVADSHNHRVMRQTQGDTKQGTVIVGGNGKGAGANQFNVPI
;
A
#
# COMPACT_ATOMS: atom_id res chain seq x y z
N ASP A 1 3.93 -5.91 -17.28
CA ASP A 1 2.77 -5.43 -16.50
C ASP A 1 2.80 -3.91 -16.47
N GLY A 2 1.87 -3.28 -17.17
CA GLY A 2 1.90 -1.82 -17.38
C GLY A 2 1.51 -1.02 -16.14
N LEU A 3 1.85 0.27 -16.13
CA LEU A 3 1.38 1.24 -15.13
C LEU A 3 -0.14 1.54 -15.25
N SER A 4 -0.82 0.90 -16.20
CA SER A 4 -2.24 1.04 -16.51
C SER A 4 -3.05 -0.25 -16.33
N GLN A 5 -2.46 -1.30 -15.77
CA GLN A 5 -3.14 -2.59 -15.52
C GLN A 5 -3.17 -2.91 -14.03
N LEU A 6 -4.36 -3.20 -13.51
CA LEU A 6 -4.60 -3.67 -12.14
C LEU A 6 -4.88 -5.18 -12.14
N ASN A 7 -4.52 -5.87 -11.06
CA ASN A 7 -4.74 -7.29 -10.86
C ASN A 7 -5.40 -7.53 -9.49
N PHE A 8 -6.71 -7.79 -9.53
CA PHE A 8 -7.58 -7.96 -8.36
C PHE A 8 -7.51 -6.78 -7.38
N PRO A 9 -7.81 -5.54 -7.82
CA PRO A 9 -7.79 -4.40 -6.91
C PRO A 9 -8.83 -4.59 -5.80
N THR A 10 -8.43 -4.35 -4.54
CA THR A 10 -9.29 -4.66 -3.37
C THR A 10 -9.83 -3.43 -2.65
N TYR A 11 -9.17 -2.28 -2.78
CA TYR A 11 -9.53 -1.06 -2.07
C TYR A 11 -9.25 0.18 -2.93
N LEU A 12 -10.07 1.22 -2.73
CA LEU A 12 -9.93 2.54 -3.33
C LEU A 12 -10.01 3.60 -2.23
N PHE A 13 -9.06 4.53 -2.22
CA PHE A 13 -9.09 5.75 -1.41
C PHE A 13 -8.97 6.97 -2.31
N VAL A 14 -9.74 8.03 -2.02
CA VAL A 14 -9.67 9.31 -2.75
C VAL A 14 -9.31 10.40 -1.74
N ASP A 15 -8.20 11.10 -1.99
CA ASP A 15 -7.74 12.18 -1.12
C ASP A 15 -8.48 13.51 -1.35
N LEU A 16 -8.21 14.51 -0.51
CA LEU A 16 -8.81 15.85 -0.61
C LEU A 16 -8.40 16.62 -1.87
N TYR A 17 -7.35 16.18 -2.57
CA TYR A 17 -6.88 16.76 -3.82
C TYR A 17 -7.40 16.00 -5.05
N HIS A 18 -8.34 15.06 -4.85
CA HIS A 18 -8.87 14.18 -5.88
C HIS A 18 -7.81 13.32 -6.56
N SER A 19 -6.87 12.78 -5.78
CA SER A 19 -6.02 11.69 -6.24
C SER A 19 -6.61 10.35 -5.80
N GLU A 20 -6.65 9.39 -6.70
CA GLU A 20 -7.14 8.04 -6.47
C GLU A 20 -6.01 7.07 -6.15
N TYR A 21 -6.12 6.36 -5.03
CA TYR A 21 -5.18 5.35 -4.57
C TYR A 21 -5.85 3.98 -4.59
N VAL A 22 -5.23 3.01 -5.23
CA VAL A 22 -5.78 1.66 -5.38
C VAL A 22 -4.78 0.62 -4.88
N SER A 23 -5.26 -0.31 -4.07
CA SER A 23 -4.47 -1.47 -3.67
C SER A 23 -4.53 -2.52 -4.78
N ASP A 24 -3.41 -2.70 -5.47
CA ASP A 24 -3.27 -3.61 -6.59
C ASP A 24 -2.76 -4.96 -6.05
N TYR A 25 -3.71 -5.73 -5.52
CA TYR A 25 -3.48 -6.84 -4.58
C TYR A 25 -2.49 -7.88 -5.10
N TYR A 26 -2.75 -8.46 -6.27
CA TYR A 26 -1.88 -9.51 -6.83
C TYR A 26 -0.63 -8.98 -7.53
N ASN A 27 -0.56 -7.68 -7.80
CA ASN A 27 0.68 -7.04 -8.26
C ASN A 27 1.53 -6.51 -7.10
N HIS A 28 1.07 -6.69 -5.85
CA HIS A 28 1.81 -6.36 -4.63
C HIS A 28 2.32 -4.91 -4.60
N ARG A 29 1.44 -3.99 -4.98
CA ARG A 29 1.74 -2.56 -5.07
C ARG A 29 0.52 -1.71 -4.73
N VAL A 30 0.77 -0.46 -4.42
CA VAL A 30 -0.26 0.58 -4.36
C VAL A 30 -0.03 1.53 -5.52
N MET A 31 -1.09 1.75 -6.27
CA MET A 31 -1.10 2.63 -7.44
C MET A 31 -1.80 3.94 -7.08
N LYS A 32 -1.31 5.05 -7.62
CA LYS A 32 -1.92 6.38 -7.51
C LYS A 32 -2.19 6.96 -8.89
N TRP A 33 -3.36 7.55 -9.08
CA TRP A 33 -3.67 8.45 -10.18
C TRP A 33 -3.93 9.85 -9.62
N ASN A 34 -3.47 10.87 -10.33
CA ASN A 34 -3.93 12.23 -10.09
C ASN A 34 -5.17 12.47 -10.93
N LYS A 35 -6.00 13.45 -10.54
CA LYS A 35 -7.12 13.94 -11.33
C LYS A 35 -6.72 14.08 -12.81
N VAL A 36 -7.48 13.44 -13.70
CA VAL A 36 -7.31 13.34 -15.17
C VAL A 36 -6.13 12.53 -15.72
N ALA A 37 -5.34 11.85 -14.87
CA ALA A 37 -4.25 10.99 -15.35
C ALA A 37 -4.77 9.71 -16.02
N THR A 38 -4.22 9.36 -17.18
CA THR A 38 -4.51 8.10 -17.88
C THR A 38 -3.57 6.97 -17.47
N GLU A 39 -2.47 7.29 -16.79
CA GLU A 39 -1.48 6.34 -16.27
C GLU A 39 -1.25 6.57 -14.79
N GLY A 40 -1.06 5.47 -14.06
CA GLY A 40 -0.81 5.50 -12.63
C GLY A 40 0.67 5.53 -12.31
N ILE A 41 0.99 5.86 -11.07
CA ILE A 41 2.34 5.71 -10.53
C ILE A 41 2.31 4.73 -9.35
N VAL A 42 3.37 3.94 -9.21
CA VAL A 42 3.57 3.12 -8.02
C VAL A 42 3.98 4.03 -6.86
N VAL A 43 3.20 4.04 -5.79
CA VAL A 43 3.47 4.85 -4.59
C VAL A 43 3.90 4.02 -3.38
N ALA A 44 3.69 2.70 -3.40
CA ALA A 44 4.26 1.76 -2.44
C ALA A 44 4.38 0.36 -3.08
N GLY A 45 5.38 -0.42 -2.66
CA GLY A 45 5.65 -1.75 -3.23
C GLY A 45 6.19 -1.69 -4.65
N GLY A 46 5.82 -2.67 -5.48
CA GLY A 46 6.24 -2.75 -6.89
C GLY A 46 7.67 -3.23 -7.14
N GLN A 47 8.41 -3.58 -6.09
CA GLN A 47 9.72 -4.27 -6.17
C GLN A 47 9.59 -5.79 -5.99
N GLY A 48 8.47 -6.34 -6.47
CA GLY A 48 8.07 -7.73 -6.26
C GLY A 48 7.42 -7.99 -4.89
N GLN A 49 6.91 -9.21 -4.73
CA GLN A 49 6.38 -9.69 -3.47
C GLN A 49 7.51 -9.86 -2.44
N GLY A 50 7.30 -9.38 -1.21
CA GLY A 50 8.25 -9.60 -0.12
C GLY A 50 7.98 -8.71 1.08
N ASN A 51 8.86 -8.77 2.07
CA ASN A 51 8.72 -8.08 3.35
C ASN A 51 9.75 -6.96 3.57
N ALA A 52 10.59 -6.64 2.57
CA ALA A 52 11.42 -5.44 2.62
C ALA A 52 10.57 -4.17 2.74
N LEU A 53 11.18 -3.05 3.12
CA LEU A 53 10.46 -1.76 3.25
C LEU A 53 9.98 -1.19 1.91
N THR A 54 10.53 -1.69 0.80
CA THR A 54 10.16 -1.35 -0.58
C THR A 54 9.24 -2.39 -1.22
N GLN A 55 8.89 -3.47 -0.50
CA GLN A 55 8.07 -4.56 -0.97
C GLN A 55 6.79 -4.66 -0.15
N LEU A 56 5.75 -5.20 -0.80
CA LEU A 56 4.49 -5.53 -0.16
C LEU A 56 4.14 -6.98 -0.47
N SER A 57 3.17 -7.52 0.26
CA SER A 57 2.60 -8.84 0.06
C SER A 57 1.08 -8.70 0.20
N SER A 58 0.43 -8.65 -0.96
CA SER A 58 -1.04 -8.56 -1.09
C SER A 58 -1.66 -7.42 -0.28
N PRO A 59 -1.35 -6.15 -0.57
CA PRO A 59 -1.89 -5.02 0.18
C PRO A 59 -3.40 -4.91 0.01
N ASN A 60 -4.11 -4.51 1.07
CA ASN A 60 -5.57 -4.38 1.07
C ASN A 60 -6.02 -2.95 1.41
N GLY A 61 -6.21 -2.63 2.69
CA GLY A 61 -6.61 -1.31 3.15
C GLY A 61 -5.62 -0.20 2.87
N LEU A 62 -6.17 0.96 2.54
CA LEU A 62 -5.41 2.19 2.31
C LEU A 62 -6.04 3.35 3.08
N PHE A 63 -5.18 4.22 3.61
CA PHE A 63 -5.58 5.52 4.13
C PHE A 63 -4.51 6.55 3.79
N VAL A 64 -4.92 7.77 3.41
CA VAL A 64 -4.00 8.88 3.18
C VAL A 64 -4.40 10.03 4.09
N ASP A 65 -3.45 10.53 4.90
CA ASP A 65 -3.70 11.67 5.77
C ASP A 65 -3.63 13.01 5.03
N THR A 66 -3.96 14.10 5.72
CA THR A 66 -3.98 15.45 5.13
C THR A 66 -2.61 15.98 4.72
N LEU A 67 -1.53 15.34 5.18
CA LEU A 67 -0.15 15.66 4.78
C LEU A 67 0.30 14.82 3.58
N GLY A 68 -0.56 13.94 3.05
CA GLY A 68 -0.26 13.05 1.94
C GLY A 68 0.46 11.77 2.35
N THR A 69 0.56 11.47 3.64
CA THR A 69 1.18 10.22 4.12
C THR A 69 0.25 9.06 3.85
N LEU A 70 0.74 8.05 3.15
CA LEU A 70 0.01 6.83 2.83
C LEU A 70 0.24 5.77 3.93
N TYR A 71 -0.83 5.16 4.38
CA TYR A 71 -0.85 4.00 5.27
C TYR A 71 -1.41 2.81 4.49
N VAL A 72 -0.70 1.68 4.55
CA VAL A 72 -1.03 0.47 3.79
C VAL A 72 -1.13 -0.71 4.73
N ALA A 73 -2.28 -1.39 4.73
CA ALA A 73 -2.39 -2.72 5.30
C ALA A 73 -1.67 -3.71 4.37
N ASP A 74 -0.46 -4.11 4.76
CA ASP A 74 0.39 -5.06 4.02
C ASP A 74 0.02 -6.48 4.47
N SER A 75 -1.13 -6.94 3.99
CA SER A 75 -1.95 -7.96 4.67
C SER A 75 -1.25 -9.29 4.85
N HIS A 76 -0.55 -9.80 3.83
CA HIS A 76 0.16 -11.08 3.93
C HIS A 76 1.52 -10.96 4.64
N ASN A 77 1.99 -9.75 4.90
CA ASN A 77 3.12 -9.50 5.80
C ASN A 77 2.67 -9.18 7.24
N HIS A 78 1.37 -9.23 7.53
CA HIS A 78 0.84 -9.09 8.88
C HIS A 78 1.24 -7.77 9.56
N ARG A 79 1.29 -6.68 8.79
CA ARG A 79 1.77 -5.38 9.26
C ARG A 79 1.04 -4.21 8.60
N VAL A 80 1.17 -3.03 9.19
CA VAL A 80 0.79 -1.77 8.56
C VAL A 80 2.06 -0.97 8.27
N MET A 81 2.17 -0.53 7.03
CA MET A 81 3.27 0.29 6.53
C MET A 81 2.83 1.75 6.44
N ARG A 82 3.75 2.67 6.72
CA ARG A 82 3.60 4.09 6.45
C ARG A 82 4.60 4.50 5.37
N GLN A 83 4.12 5.22 4.35
CA GLN A 83 4.90 5.74 3.24
C GLN A 83 4.69 7.26 3.14
N THR A 84 5.77 8.02 3.21
CA THR A 84 5.70 9.48 3.02
C THR A 84 5.64 9.80 1.53
N GLN A 85 4.84 10.79 1.16
CA GLN A 85 4.71 11.23 -0.24
C GLN A 85 6.08 11.59 -0.83
N GLY A 86 6.34 11.13 -2.05
CA GLY A 86 7.57 11.42 -2.79
C GLY A 86 8.75 10.50 -2.48
N ASP A 87 8.65 9.62 -1.48
CA ASP A 87 9.70 8.66 -1.17
C ASP A 87 9.17 7.23 -1.15
N THR A 88 9.17 6.57 -2.31
CA THR A 88 8.78 5.16 -2.47
C THR A 88 9.82 4.18 -1.90
N LYS A 89 10.95 4.67 -1.36
CA LYS A 89 12.05 3.86 -0.84
C LYS A 89 12.14 3.85 0.69
N GLN A 90 11.43 4.73 1.39
CA GLN A 90 11.49 4.88 2.86
C GLN A 90 10.22 4.42 3.58
N GLY A 91 9.69 3.24 3.24
CA GLY A 91 8.58 2.66 4.00
C GLY A 91 8.96 2.38 5.44
N THR A 92 8.04 2.55 6.39
CA THR A 92 8.26 2.22 7.81
C THR A 92 7.15 1.30 8.30
N VAL A 93 7.50 0.22 9.00
CA VAL A 93 6.51 -0.57 9.75
C VAL A 93 6.09 0.24 10.97
N ILE A 94 4.81 0.58 11.07
CA ILE A 94 4.30 1.38 12.20
C ILE A 94 3.59 0.53 13.25
N VAL A 95 3.04 -0.62 12.86
CA VAL A 95 2.40 -1.58 13.77
C VAL A 95 2.31 -2.95 13.08
N GLY A 96 2.33 -4.02 13.88
CA GLY A 96 2.35 -5.39 13.37
C GLY A 96 3.76 -5.85 13.00
N GLY A 97 3.87 -6.87 12.15
CA GLY A 97 5.13 -7.40 11.64
C GLY A 97 5.74 -8.55 12.45
N ASN A 98 5.20 -8.88 13.63
CA ASN A 98 5.65 -10.03 14.42
C ASN A 98 4.88 -11.33 14.08
N GLY A 99 4.51 -11.46 12.81
CA GLY A 99 3.78 -12.60 12.27
C GLY A 99 2.29 -12.60 12.56
N LYS A 100 1.65 -13.68 12.15
CA LYS A 100 0.21 -13.92 12.29
C LYS A 100 -0.15 -14.27 13.72
N GLY A 101 -1.08 -13.54 14.33
CA GLY A 101 -1.60 -13.88 15.66
C GLY A 101 -2.41 -12.77 16.31
N ALA A 102 -2.75 -13.01 17.58
CA ALA A 102 -3.45 -12.07 18.46
C ALA A 102 -2.55 -11.54 19.59
N GLY A 103 -1.25 -11.89 19.59
CA GLY A 103 -0.28 -11.37 20.53
C GLY A 103 0.09 -9.91 20.26
N ALA A 104 0.86 -9.31 21.16
CA ALA A 104 1.32 -7.94 21.01
C ALA A 104 2.11 -7.76 19.70
N ASN A 105 1.74 -6.74 18.91
CA ASN A 105 2.31 -6.44 17.59
C ASN A 105 2.22 -7.61 16.57
N GLN A 106 1.27 -8.53 16.75
CA GLN A 106 0.89 -9.53 15.75
C GLN A 106 -0.42 -9.14 15.09
N PHE A 107 -0.55 -9.33 13.78
CA PHE A 107 -1.81 -9.12 13.07
C PHE A 107 -2.16 -10.33 12.23
N ASN A 108 -3.44 -10.59 12.04
CA ASN A 108 -3.90 -11.62 11.14
C ASN A 108 -4.57 -10.98 9.92
N VAL A 109 -3.82 -10.82 8.83
CA VAL A 109 -4.31 -10.29 7.54
C VAL A 109 -5.09 -8.98 7.73
N PRO A 110 -4.42 -7.89 8.16
CA PRO A 110 -5.09 -6.61 8.36
C PRO A 110 -5.71 -6.09 7.06
N ILE A 111 -6.80 -5.36 7.19
CA ILE A 111 -7.56 -4.69 6.12
C ILE A 111 -7.64 -3.19 6.36
#